data_AF-A0AAU5WU57-F1
#
_entry.id   AF-A0AAU5WU57-F1
#
_cell.length_a   1.000
_cell.length_b   1.000
_cell.length_c   1.000
_cell.angle_alpha   90.00
_cell.angle_beta   90.00
_cell.angle_gamma   90.00
#
_symmetry.space_group_name_H-M   'P 1'
#
loop_
_entity.id
_entity.type
_entity.pdbx_description
1 polymer ?
#
loop_
_entity_poly.entity_id
_entity_poly.type
_entity_poly.pdbx_seq_one_letter_code
_entity_poly.pdbx_strand_id
1 'polypeptide(L)'
;MVEKPPAGGVFGGALRAIEEMIGERVTHLACIEAGEINSTIPFVAAAETGLPVVDADGMGRAFPELQMTMPHLAGVPACPMCIAGEQGDQVVLRATDDHRAERLARTVVTENLVAYREGAVVASVPDLICVLESETGEPVTTEALRYGFRVDVVGAPCDPRWHAPGGLELVGPRYFGDDHDYVRVGA
;
A
#
# COMPACT_ATOMS: atom_id res chain seq x y z
N MET A 1 -8.48 12.23 -10.35
CA MET A 1 -8.30 11.10 -9.43
C MET A 1 -9.22 11.38 -8.27
N VAL A 2 -10.31 10.62 -8.11
CA VAL A 2 -11.15 10.71 -6.90
C VAL A 2 -10.62 9.63 -6.00
N GLU A 3 -9.92 10.01 -4.95
CA GLU A 3 -9.54 9.06 -3.92
C GLU A 3 -10.78 8.50 -3.27
N LYS A 4 -10.81 7.17 -3.18
CA LYS A 4 -11.85 6.46 -2.45
C LYS A 4 -11.56 6.68 -0.96
N PRO A 5 -12.52 7.22 -0.18
CA PRO A 5 -12.33 7.30 1.26
C PRO A 5 -12.23 5.87 1.82
N PRO A 6 -11.35 5.65 2.80
CA PRO A 6 -11.15 4.35 3.43
C PRO A 6 -12.47 3.80 3.99
N ALA A 7 -12.65 2.48 3.91
CA ALA A 7 -13.79 1.81 4.49
C ALA A 7 -13.82 2.03 6.01
N GLY A 8 -15.02 2.27 6.56
CA GLY A 8 -15.17 2.60 7.98
C GLY A 8 -14.68 1.47 8.89
N GLY A 9 -13.90 1.82 9.91
CA GLY A 9 -13.45 0.92 10.98
C GLY A 9 -12.04 0.32 10.78
N VAL A 10 -11.42 0.55 9.62
CA VAL A 10 -10.06 0.08 9.31
C VAL A 10 -9.04 0.71 10.26
N PHE A 11 -9.12 2.01 10.51
CA PHE A 11 -8.16 2.70 11.40
C PHE A 11 -8.40 2.34 12.86
N GLY A 12 -9.66 2.23 13.28
CA GLY A 12 -9.99 1.74 14.61
C GLY A 12 -9.46 0.33 14.86
N GLY A 13 -9.47 -0.54 13.85
CA GLY A 13 -8.84 -1.86 13.89
C GLY A 13 -7.32 -1.79 14.02
N ALA A 14 -6.66 -1.04 13.14
CA ALA A 14 -5.21 -0.88 13.13
C ALA A 14 -4.68 -0.31 14.46
N LEU A 15 -5.39 0.66 15.04
CA LEU A 15 -5.08 1.25 16.34
C LEU A 15 -5.12 0.19 17.45
N ARG A 16 -6.20 -0.61 17.52
CA ARG A 16 -6.33 -1.67 18.53
C ARG A 16 -5.22 -2.70 18.42
N ALA A 17 -4.83 -3.09 17.21
CA ALA A 17 -3.72 -4.02 16.99
C ALA A 17 -2.39 -3.48 17.52
N ILE A 18 -2.12 -2.18 17.33
CA ILE A 18 -0.95 -1.52 17.92
C ILE A 18 -1.06 -1.45 19.43
N GLU A 19 -2.21 -1.04 19.99
CA GLU A 19 -2.44 -0.95 21.44
C GLU A 19 -2.23 -2.30 22.14
N GLU A 20 -2.77 -3.38 21.59
CA GLU A 20 -2.60 -4.75 22.08
C GLU A 20 -1.12 -5.17 22.08
N MET A 21 -0.38 -4.77 21.05
CA MET A 21 1.02 -5.11 20.89
C MET A 21 1.95 -4.32 21.84
N ILE A 22 1.66 -3.05 22.08
CA ILE A 22 2.46 -2.20 22.99
C ILE A 22 2.00 -2.35 24.45
N GLY A 23 0.80 -2.86 24.70
CA GLY A 23 0.22 -3.00 26.04
C GLY A 23 -0.23 -1.68 26.66
N GLU A 24 -0.34 -0.62 25.85
CA GLU A 24 -0.70 0.74 26.25
C GLU A 24 -1.77 1.30 25.31
N ARG A 25 -2.51 2.29 25.80
CA ARG A 25 -3.58 2.95 25.04
C ARG A 25 -3.01 4.14 24.28
N VAL A 26 -3.33 4.24 22.99
CA VAL A 26 -3.00 5.42 22.19
C VAL A 26 -3.94 6.55 22.61
N THR A 27 -3.37 7.74 22.87
CA THR A 27 -4.13 8.89 23.36
C THR A 27 -4.30 9.99 22.32
N HIS A 28 -3.41 10.03 21.31
CA HIS A 28 -3.37 11.07 20.29
C HIS A 28 -2.94 10.45 18.96
N LEU A 29 -3.43 11.04 17.87
CA LEU A 29 -3.02 10.75 16.50
C LEU A 29 -2.17 11.90 15.97
N ALA A 30 -1.25 11.63 15.05
CA ALA A 30 -0.45 12.67 14.41
C ALA A 30 -0.29 12.36 12.91
N CYS A 31 -0.11 13.42 12.13
CA CYS A 31 0.25 13.28 10.72
C CYS A 31 1.71 12.84 10.61
N ILE A 32 1.97 11.84 9.76
CA ILE A 32 3.36 11.47 9.46
C ILE A 32 4.01 12.49 8.51
N GLU A 33 3.24 13.09 7.60
CA GLU A 33 3.67 14.14 6.67
C GLU A 33 2.56 15.16 6.37
N ALA A 34 3.00 16.32 5.89
CA ALA A 34 2.17 17.29 5.17
C ALA A 34 2.19 16.99 3.66
N GLY A 35 1.21 16.23 3.17
CA GLY A 35 1.04 15.84 1.77
C GLY A 35 -0.32 15.15 1.50
N GLU A 36 -0.99 15.58 0.43
CA GLU A 36 -2.21 15.00 -0.18
C GLU A 36 -3.18 14.29 0.81
N ILE A 37 -3.65 13.08 0.47
CA ILE A 37 -4.59 12.32 1.30
C ILE A 37 -3.96 11.79 2.57
N ASN A 38 -2.64 11.60 2.59
CA ASN A 38 -1.93 11.07 3.75
C ASN A 38 -2.11 11.99 4.97
N SER A 39 -2.18 13.31 4.74
CA SER A 39 -2.52 14.28 5.78
C SER A 39 -3.98 14.24 6.22
N THR A 40 -4.88 13.64 5.45
CA THR A 40 -6.29 13.50 5.83
C THR A 40 -6.56 12.22 6.66
N ILE A 41 -5.70 11.19 6.53
CA ILE A 41 -5.85 9.90 7.21
C ILE A 41 -6.01 10.05 8.73
N PRO A 42 -5.18 10.84 9.45
CA PRO A 42 -5.33 10.99 10.90
C PRO A 42 -6.66 11.62 11.31
N PHE A 43 -7.24 12.49 10.48
CA PHE A 43 -8.55 13.10 10.75
C PHE A 43 -9.69 12.10 10.55
N VAL A 44 -9.58 11.21 9.55
CA VAL A 44 -10.53 10.10 9.38
C VAL A 44 -10.42 9.12 10.55
N ALA A 45 -9.20 8.74 10.92
CA ALA A 45 -8.95 7.90 12.08
C ALA A 45 -9.46 8.54 13.39
N ALA A 46 -9.30 9.86 13.56
CA ALA A 46 -9.86 10.60 14.69
C ALA A 46 -11.39 10.57 14.71
N ALA A 47 -12.03 10.74 13.55
CA ALA A 47 -13.48 10.64 13.43
C ALA A 47 -14.00 9.23 13.79
N GLU A 48 -13.25 8.18 13.46
CA GLU A 48 -13.60 6.79 13.82
C GLU A 48 -13.35 6.47 15.29
N THR A 49 -12.26 6.96 15.87
CA THR A 49 -11.78 6.53 17.19
C THR A 49 -12.14 7.50 18.31
N GLY A 50 -12.48 8.74 17.99
CA GLY A 50 -12.68 9.83 18.94
C GLY A 50 -11.38 10.40 19.52
N LEU A 51 -10.21 10.01 19.00
CA LEU A 51 -8.92 10.50 19.50
C LEU A 51 -8.58 11.89 18.94
N PRO A 52 -7.98 12.79 19.74
CA PRO A 52 -7.49 14.07 19.25
C PRO A 52 -6.32 13.91 18.26
N VAL A 53 -6.28 14.79 17.26
CA VAL A 53 -5.14 14.91 16.32
C VAL A 53 -4.22 16.03 16.79
N VAL A 54 -2.91 15.73 16.88
CA VAL A 54 -1.87 16.72 17.14
C VAL A 54 -1.71 17.61 15.92
N ASP A 55 -1.74 18.93 16.11
CA ASP A 55 -1.45 19.92 15.07
C ASP A 55 0.06 20.02 14.80
N ALA A 56 0.60 18.94 14.23
CA ALA A 56 1.99 18.80 13.81
C ALA A 56 2.10 17.66 12.79
N ASP A 57 3.20 17.65 12.04
CA ASP A 57 3.55 16.53 11.18
C ASP A 57 5.01 16.11 11.33
N GLY A 58 5.34 14.94 10.80
CA GLY A 58 6.67 14.35 10.93
C GLY A 58 7.74 14.96 10.03
N MET A 59 7.45 15.86 9.08
CA MET A 59 8.47 16.33 8.13
C MET A 59 8.30 17.78 7.62
N GLY A 60 7.13 18.39 7.78
CA GLY A 60 6.74 19.67 7.20
C GLY A 60 6.42 19.62 5.70
N ARG A 61 6.52 18.44 5.07
CA ARG A 61 6.29 18.18 3.63
C ARG A 61 6.13 16.68 3.35
N ALA A 62 5.69 16.34 2.14
CA ALA A 62 5.68 14.97 1.64
C ALA A 62 7.10 14.40 1.51
N PHE A 63 7.28 13.09 1.73
CA PHE A 63 8.57 12.40 1.61
C PHE A 63 8.43 10.96 1.06
N PRO A 64 9.50 10.38 0.46
CA PRO A 64 9.39 9.11 -0.27
C PRO A 64 9.53 7.83 0.57
N GLU A 65 10.17 7.89 1.75
CA GLU A 65 10.50 6.70 2.56
C GLU A 65 10.30 6.97 4.07
N LEU A 66 9.83 5.98 4.84
CA LEU A 66 9.42 6.10 6.25
C LEU A 66 10.48 6.67 7.20
N GLN A 67 11.77 6.39 6.98
CA GLN A 67 12.84 6.94 7.83
C GLN A 67 13.07 8.44 7.64
N MET A 68 12.46 9.09 6.64
CA MET A 68 12.66 10.51 6.35
C MET A 68 11.75 11.41 7.21
N THR A 69 11.70 11.15 8.52
CA THR A 69 10.81 11.83 9.46
C THR A 69 11.54 12.32 10.72
N MET A 70 11.01 13.35 11.36
CA MET A 70 11.47 13.94 12.60
C MET A 70 11.47 12.94 13.78
N PRO A 71 10.47 12.05 13.95
CA PRO A 71 10.55 10.95 14.90
C PRO A 71 11.79 10.08 14.71
N HIS A 72 12.10 9.68 13.47
CA HIS A 72 13.31 8.91 13.17
C HIS A 72 14.58 9.67 13.59
N LEU A 73 14.69 10.96 13.23
CA LEU A 73 15.82 11.81 13.63
C LEU A 73 15.93 11.98 15.16
N ALA A 74 14.79 11.97 15.86
CA ALA A 74 14.73 12.02 17.32
C ALA A 74 14.97 10.66 18.01
N GLY A 75 15.22 9.60 17.23
CA GLY A 75 15.46 8.25 17.74
C GLY A 75 14.19 7.47 18.13
N VAL A 76 13.03 7.94 17.69
CA VAL A 76 11.76 7.21 17.82
C VAL A 76 11.62 6.26 16.63
N PRO A 77 11.59 4.93 16.85
CA PRO A 77 11.51 3.97 15.75
C PRO A 77 10.12 3.97 15.10
N ALA A 78 10.08 3.69 13.79
CA ALA A 78 8.84 3.52 13.03
C ALA A 78 8.06 2.26 13.44
N CYS A 79 8.73 1.29 14.08
CA CYS A 79 8.10 0.10 14.62
C CYS A 79 7.84 0.21 16.13
N PRO A 80 6.73 -0.34 16.63
CA PRO A 80 5.78 -1.19 15.91
C PRO A 80 4.87 -0.44 14.94
N MET A 81 4.57 -1.08 13.81
CA MET A 81 3.76 -0.52 12.72
C MET A 81 2.64 -1.49 12.36
N CYS A 82 1.47 -0.98 11.97
CA CYS A 82 0.35 -1.80 11.50
C CYS A 82 -0.05 -1.36 10.09
N ILE A 83 -0.21 -2.33 9.20
CA ILE A 83 -0.76 -2.16 7.86
C ILE A 83 -2.13 -2.85 7.87
N ALA A 84 -3.18 -2.14 7.46
CA ALA A 84 -4.54 -2.66 7.51
C ALA A 84 -5.22 -2.56 6.14
N GLY A 85 -5.92 -3.63 5.75
CA GLY A 85 -6.72 -3.70 4.54
C GLY A 85 -8.18 -3.33 4.77
N GLU A 86 -8.92 -3.05 3.69
CA GLU A 86 -10.33 -2.62 3.76
C GLU A 86 -11.29 -3.69 4.32
N GLN A 87 -10.91 -4.96 4.21
CA GLN A 87 -11.68 -6.11 4.72
C GLN A 87 -11.44 -6.36 6.21
N GLY A 88 -10.54 -5.59 6.85
CA GLY A 88 -10.21 -5.71 8.27
C GLY A 88 -8.94 -6.52 8.55
N ASP A 89 -8.28 -7.05 7.52
CA ASP A 89 -7.00 -7.74 7.64
C ASP A 89 -5.91 -6.79 8.16
N GLN A 90 -5.02 -7.31 9.01
CA GLN A 90 -3.99 -6.51 9.67
C GLN A 90 -2.66 -7.25 9.69
N VAL A 91 -1.60 -6.52 9.34
CA VAL A 91 -0.21 -6.97 9.44
C VAL A 91 0.53 -6.02 10.38
N VAL A 92 0.98 -6.56 11.51
CA VAL A 92 1.74 -5.79 12.49
C VAL A 92 3.23 -6.13 12.39
N LEU A 93 4.05 -5.13 12.08
CA LEU A 93 5.47 -5.25 11.77
C LEU A 93 6.35 -4.83 12.96
N ARG A 94 7.38 -5.63 13.22
CA ARG A 94 8.60 -5.22 13.95
C ARG A 94 9.80 -5.35 13.03
N ALA A 95 10.55 -4.28 12.87
CA ALA A 95 11.82 -4.27 12.17
C ALA A 95 12.95 -3.89 13.14
N THR A 96 14.18 -4.22 12.75
CA THR A 96 15.37 -3.86 13.55
C THR A 96 15.80 -2.40 13.36
N ASP A 97 15.35 -1.76 12.29
CA ASP A 97 15.59 -0.35 11.95
C ASP A 97 14.53 0.14 10.94
N ASP A 98 14.43 1.45 10.79
CA ASP A 98 13.36 2.07 9.99
C ASP A 98 13.54 1.86 8.48
N HIS A 99 14.77 1.69 7.99
CA HIS A 99 15.00 1.29 6.60
C HIS A 99 14.47 -0.12 6.32
N ARG A 100 14.57 -1.03 7.29
CA ARG A 100 13.97 -2.37 7.21
C ARG A 100 12.46 -2.33 7.38
N ALA A 101 11.95 -1.46 8.25
CA ALA A 101 10.52 -1.24 8.38
C ALA A 101 9.94 -0.79 7.04
N GLU A 102 10.56 0.19 6.39
CA GLU A 102 10.23 0.67 5.05
C GLU A 102 10.20 -0.45 4.01
N ARG A 103 11.28 -1.24 3.91
CA ARG A 103 11.32 -2.35 2.94
C ARG A 103 10.24 -3.39 3.18
N LEU A 104 9.98 -3.74 4.45
CA LEU A 104 8.96 -4.72 4.82
C LEU A 104 7.55 -4.17 4.64
N ALA A 105 7.32 -2.89 4.91
CA ALA A 105 6.04 -2.25 4.70
C ALA A 105 5.73 -2.10 3.21
N ARG A 106 6.71 -1.63 2.42
CA ARG A 106 6.65 -1.58 0.95
C ARG A 106 6.36 -2.95 0.36
N THR A 107 6.99 -3.98 0.94
CA THR A 107 6.76 -5.40 0.66
C THR A 107 5.29 -5.83 0.82
N VAL A 108 4.56 -5.18 1.71
CA VAL A 108 3.16 -5.51 1.97
C VAL A 108 2.22 -4.68 1.08
N VAL A 109 2.73 -3.71 0.31
CA VAL A 109 1.89 -2.72 -0.41
C VAL A 109 2.19 -2.49 -1.90
N THR A 110 3.12 -3.20 -2.57
CA THR A 110 3.58 -2.87 -3.96
C THR A 110 3.03 -3.82 -5.08
N GLU A 111 2.79 -3.24 -6.28
CA GLU A 111 2.04 -3.71 -7.49
C GLU A 111 2.80 -4.61 -8.50
N ASN A 112 2.09 -5.35 -9.37
CA ASN A 112 2.67 -6.16 -10.49
C ASN A 112 2.47 -5.50 -11.87
N LEU A 113 3.54 -5.36 -12.66
CA LEU A 113 3.51 -4.59 -13.92
C LEU A 113 3.17 -5.41 -15.18
N VAL A 114 3.61 -6.66 -15.24
CA VAL A 114 3.46 -7.54 -16.40
C VAL A 114 3.24 -8.97 -15.92
N ALA A 115 2.30 -9.68 -16.55
CA ALA A 115 2.05 -11.09 -16.33
C ALA A 115 2.44 -11.89 -17.56
N TYR A 116 3.18 -12.98 -17.34
CA TYR A 116 3.61 -13.90 -18.38
C TYR A 116 2.96 -15.27 -18.21
N ARG A 117 2.56 -15.89 -19.32
CA ARG A 117 2.14 -17.29 -19.38
C ARG A 117 2.88 -17.98 -20.53
N GLU A 118 3.61 -19.03 -20.22
CA GLU A 118 4.36 -19.83 -21.22
C GLU A 118 5.30 -18.97 -22.11
N GLY A 119 5.88 -17.91 -21.54
CA GLY A 119 6.78 -16.99 -22.23
C GLY A 119 6.10 -15.88 -23.04
N ALA A 120 4.77 -15.86 -23.11
CA ALA A 120 4.01 -14.77 -23.72
C ALA A 120 3.47 -13.81 -22.65
N VAL A 121 3.44 -12.51 -22.96
CA VAL A 121 2.74 -11.51 -22.14
C VAL A 121 1.24 -11.74 -22.28
N VAL A 122 0.55 -11.88 -21.14
CA VAL A 122 -0.91 -12.13 -21.09
C VAL A 122 -1.70 -10.99 -20.42
N ALA A 123 -1.00 -10.12 -19.70
CA ALA A 123 -1.54 -8.86 -19.19
C ALA A 123 -0.37 -7.92 -18.90
N SER A 124 -0.59 -6.62 -19.03
CA SER A 124 0.38 -5.62 -18.62
C SER A 124 -0.31 -4.35 -18.17
N VAL A 125 0.44 -3.49 -17.49
CA VAL A 125 0.02 -2.10 -17.28
C VAL A 125 -0.43 -1.46 -18.60
N PRO A 126 -1.47 -0.62 -18.57
CA PRO A 126 -2.15 -0.09 -17.38
C PRO A 126 -3.21 -0.99 -16.71
N ASP A 127 -3.45 -2.19 -17.22
CA ASP A 127 -4.38 -3.10 -16.54
C ASP A 127 -3.77 -3.64 -15.24
N LEU A 128 -4.62 -3.83 -14.22
CA LEU A 128 -4.19 -4.28 -12.91
C LEU A 128 -3.92 -5.78 -12.93
N ILE A 129 -2.83 -6.19 -12.26
CA ILE A 129 -2.44 -7.60 -12.09
C ILE A 129 -2.33 -7.91 -10.60
N CYS A 130 -3.28 -8.69 -10.11
CA CYS A 130 -3.33 -9.14 -8.73
C CYS A 130 -2.88 -10.60 -8.62
N VAL A 131 -2.17 -10.93 -7.55
CA VAL A 131 -1.90 -12.31 -7.16
C VAL A 131 -2.75 -12.61 -5.92
N LEU A 132 -3.57 -13.64 -6.00
CA LEU A 132 -4.48 -14.07 -4.93
C LEU A 132 -4.13 -15.50 -4.52
N GLU A 133 -4.27 -15.85 -3.24
CA GLU A 133 -4.19 -17.24 -2.80
C GLU A 133 -5.41 -18.01 -3.34
N SER A 134 -5.19 -19.19 -3.93
CA SER A 134 -6.21 -19.91 -4.73
C SER A 134 -7.40 -20.47 -3.92
N GLU A 135 -7.24 -20.70 -2.62
CA GLU A 135 -8.28 -21.28 -1.77
C GLU A 135 -9.05 -20.21 -1.00
N THR A 136 -8.39 -19.16 -0.53
CA THR A 136 -8.99 -18.09 0.28
C THR A 136 -9.36 -16.85 -0.52
N GLY A 137 -8.71 -16.64 -1.67
CA GLY A 137 -8.83 -15.41 -2.47
C GLY A 137 -8.15 -14.19 -1.84
N GLU A 138 -7.38 -14.38 -0.76
CA GLU A 138 -6.64 -13.30 -0.12
C GLU A 138 -5.51 -12.79 -1.02
N PRO A 139 -5.24 -11.47 -1.03
CA PRO A 139 -4.15 -10.92 -1.82
C PRO A 139 -2.79 -11.38 -1.30
N VAL A 140 -1.92 -11.79 -2.22
CA VAL A 140 -0.52 -12.13 -1.96
C VAL A 140 0.36 -11.07 -2.60
N THR A 141 1.09 -10.31 -1.79
CA THR A 141 2.00 -9.30 -2.30
C THR A 141 3.22 -9.97 -2.94
N THR A 142 3.87 -9.30 -3.89
CA THR A 142 5.07 -9.83 -4.59
C THR A 142 6.13 -10.30 -3.60
N GLU A 143 6.18 -9.64 -2.46
CA GLU A 143 7.18 -9.82 -1.45
C GLU A 143 6.73 -10.77 -0.34
N ALA A 144 5.45 -11.14 -0.29
CA ALA A 144 4.91 -12.28 0.46
C ALA A 144 4.93 -13.59 -0.34
N LEU A 145 5.02 -13.54 -1.67
CA LEU A 145 5.00 -14.72 -2.54
C LEU A 145 6.19 -15.67 -2.24
N ARG A 146 5.91 -16.95 -1.97
CA ARG A 146 6.92 -17.98 -1.68
C ARG A 146 6.64 -19.26 -2.47
N TYR A 147 7.68 -20.05 -2.70
CA TYR A 147 7.55 -21.38 -3.28
C TYR A 147 6.58 -22.25 -2.46
N GLY A 148 5.63 -22.88 -3.13
CA GLY A 148 4.60 -23.72 -2.51
C GLY A 148 3.25 -23.04 -2.28
N PHE A 149 3.15 -21.71 -2.46
CA PHE A 149 1.85 -21.04 -2.49
C PHE A 149 1.08 -21.45 -3.74
N ARG A 150 -0.21 -21.74 -3.58
CA ARG A 150 -1.15 -21.90 -4.69
C ARG A 150 -1.80 -20.55 -4.89
N VAL A 151 -1.58 -19.95 -6.05
CA VAL A 151 -2.08 -18.61 -6.34
C VAL A 151 -2.80 -18.56 -7.67
N ASP A 152 -3.84 -17.75 -7.73
CA ASP A 152 -4.50 -17.32 -8.95
C ASP A 152 -4.04 -15.90 -9.28
N VAL A 153 -3.66 -15.69 -10.55
CA VAL A 153 -3.31 -14.37 -11.05
C VAL A 153 -4.53 -13.80 -11.75
N VAL A 154 -5.08 -12.71 -11.23
CA VAL A 154 -6.28 -12.06 -11.74
C VAL A 154 -5.91 -10.74 -12.36
N GLY A 155 -6.30 -10.57 -13.62
CA GLY A 155 -6.24 -9.28 -14.30
C GLY A 155 -7.54 -8.52 -14.14
N ALA A 156 -7.49 -7.19 -14.02
CA ALA A 156 -8.65 -6.32 -14.12
C ALA A 156 -8.39 -5.15 -15.09
N PRO A 157 -9.28 -4.92 -16.08
CA PRO A 157 -9.08 -3.87 -17.06
C PRO A 157 -9.17 -2.48 -16.41
N CYS A 158 -8.28 -1.58 -16.81
CA CYS A 158 -8.33 -0.19 -16.41
C CYS A 158 -9.33 0.62 -17.28
N ASP A 159 -9.54 1.90 -16.94
CA ASP A 159 -10.45 2.77 -17.71
C ASP A 159 -10.00 2.85 -19.20
N PRO A 160 -10.91 2.65 -20.18
CA PRO A 160 -10.56 2.60 -21.59
C PRO A 160 -9.79 3.81 -22.14
N ARG A 161 -9.89 4.98 -21.48
CA ARG A 161 -9.14 6.18 -21.87
C ARG A 161 -7.63 6.02 -21.73
N TRP A 162 -7.15 5.16 -20.83
CA TRP A 162 -5.73 4.87 -20.66
C TRP A 162 -5.12 4.07 -21.81
N HIS A 163 -5.95 3.40 -22.62
CA HIS A 163 -5.49 2.67 -23.82
C HIS A 163 -5.23 3.59 -25.02
N ALA A 164 -5.59 4.87 -24.94
CA ALA A 164 -5.28 5.82 -26.00
C ALA A 164 -3.76 6.02 -26.12
N PRO A 165 -3.21 6.37 -27.30
CA PRO A 165 -1.76 6.51 -27.51
C PRO A 165 -1.07 7.39 -26.45
N GLY A 166 -1.62 8.58 -26.16
CA GLY A 166 -1.06 9.47 -25.13
C GLY A 166 -1.21 8.95 -23.69
N GLY A 167 -2.14 8.01 -23.45
CA GLY A 167 -2.23 7.30 -22.17
C GLY A 167 -1.13 6.24 -22.06
N LEU A 168 -0.97 5.41 -23.08
CA LEU A 168 0.06 4.36 -23.11
C LEU A 168 1.49 4.92 -23.12
N GLU A 169 1.70 6.14 -23.61
CA GLU A 169 2.98 6.85 -23.48
C GLU A 169 3.35 7.16 -22.02
N LEU A 170 2.36 7.30 -21.13
CA LEU A 170 2.54 7.67 -19.72
C LEU A 170 2.47 6.47 -18.77
N VAL A 171 1.68 5.45 -19.10
CA VAL A 171 1.38 4.32 -18.20
C VAL A 171 1.51 2.95 -18.87
N GLY A 172 1.95 2.91 -20.12
CA GLY A 172 2.16 1.66 -20.86
C GLY A 172 3.53 1.03 -20.57
N PRO A 173 3.75 -0.22 -21.02
CA PRO A 173 4.96 -0.99 -20.69
C PRO A 173 6.27 -0.27 -21.04
N ARG A 174 6.32 0.38 -22.20
CA ARG A 174 7.50 1.13 -22.66
C ARG A 174 7.86 2.32 -21.79
N TYR A 175 6.91 2.93 -21.08
CA TYR A 175 7.19 3.97 -20.11
C TYR A 175 8.00 3.42 -18.93
N PHE A 176 7.73 2.19 -18.53
CA PHE A 176 8.42 1.49 -17.44
C PHE A 176 9.68 0.73 -17.90
N GLY A 177 10.04 0.83 -19.18
CA GLY A 177 11.25 0.22 -19.73
C GLY A 177 11.06 -1.21 -20.27
N ASP A 178 9.82 -1.71 -20.34
CA ASP A 178 9.50 -2.99 -20.96
C ASP A 178 9.38 -2.86 -22.50
N ASP A 179 10.12 -3.69 -23.24
CA ASP A 179 10.14 -3.67 -24.71
C ASP A 179 9.00 -4.50 -25.32
N HIS A 180 7.75 -4.14 -24.99
CA HIS A 180 6.56 -4.73 -25.60
C HIS A 180 5.39 -3.74 -25.69
N ASP A 181 4.39 -4.06 -26.52
CA ASP A 181 3.12 -3.32 -26.61
C ASP A 181 2.18 -3.70 -25.46
N TYR A 182 1.32 -2.78 -25.03
CA TYR A 182 0.29 -3.07 -24.03
C TYR A 182 -0.54 -4.30 -24.42
N VAL A 183 -0.66 -5.25 -23.49
CA VAL A 183 -1.50 -6.44 -23.61
C VAL A 183 -2.65 -6.34 -22.62
N ARG A 184 -3.87 -6.30 -23.15
CA ARG A 184 -5.09 -6.22 -22.37
C ARG A 184 -5.37 -7.52 -21.62
N VAL A 185 -5.87 -7.39 -20.40
CA VAL A 185 -6.42 -8.52 -19.64
C VAL A 185 -7.56 -9.21 -20.39
N GLY A 186 -7.41 -10.52 -20.64
CA GLY A 186 -8.44 -11.35 -21.25
C GLY A 186 -8.57 -11.24 -22.77
N ALA A 187 -7.54 -10.69 -23.44
CA ALA A 187 -7.41 -10.64 -24.89
C ALA A 187 -7.06 -12.00 -25.53
#